data_AF-A0A355WGS0-F1
#
_entry.id   AF-A0A355WGS0-F1
#
_cell.length_a   1.000
_cell.length_b   1.000
_cell.length_c   1.000
_cell.angle_alpha   90.00
_cell.angle_beta   90.00
_cell.angle_gamma   90.00
#
_symmetry.space_group_name_H-M   'P 1'
#
loop_
_entity.id
_entity.type
_entity.pdbx_description
1 polymer ?
#
loop_
_entity_poly.entity_id
_entity_poly.type
_entity_poly.pdbx_seq_one_letter_code
_entity_poly.pdbx_strand_id
1 'polypeptide(L)'
;FSDRIRNEAGIKTMAVGNIYEPDHANSILMAGRADLVCLARPHLADPYWTLHAAAELGDEAEKWPDRYLAGRDQLYRLKEREREIRV
;
A
#
# COMPACT_ATOMS: atom_id res chain seq x y z
N PHE A 1 0.05 20.08 -2.36
CA PHE A 1 -1.25 20.60 -2.85
C PHE A 1 -2.43 19.86 -2.26
N SER A 2 -2.47 18.52 -2.35
CA SER A 2 -3.57 17.69 -1.80
C SER A 2 -3.95 18.06 -0.35
N ASP A 3 -2.94 18.16 0.51
CA ASP A 3 -3.09 18.52 1.93
C ASP A 3 -3.87 19.82 2.14
N ARG A 4 -3.37 20.90 1.55
CA ARG A 4 -3.99 22.22 1.62
C ARG A 4 -5.44 22.20 1.13
N ILE A 5 -5.70 21.59 -0.03
CA ILE A 5 -7.06 21.53 -0.60
C ILE A 5 -7.99 20.72 0.31
N ARG A 6 -7.51 19.61 0.89
CA ARG A 6 -8.30 18.79 1.81
C ARG A 6 -8.70 19.56 3.06
N ASN A 7 -7.73 20.21 3.68
CA ASN A 7 -7.88 20.77 5.01
C ASN A 7 -8.45 22.20 5.00
N GLU A 8 -8.20 22.98 3.94
CA GLU A 8 -8.78 24.33 3.80
C GLU A 8 -10.13 24.34 3.09
N ALA A 9 -10.30 23.54 2.02
CA ALA A 9 -11.55 23.51 1.26
C ALA A 9 -12.54 22.44 1.75
N GLY A 10 -12.12 21.55 2.66
CA GLY A 10 -12.98 20.50 3.23
C GLY A 10 -13.42 19.43 2.23
N ILE A 11 -12.75 19.34 1.07
CA ILE A 11 -13.09 18.41 0.00
C ILE A 11 -12.16 17.20 0.05
N LYS A 12 -12.70 16.02 -0.22
CA LYS A 12 -11.90 14.79 -0.28
C LYS A 12 -10.86 14.86 -1.40
N THR A 13 -9.61 14.54 -1.11
CA THR A 13 -8.51 14.63 -2.09
C THR A 13 -7.72 13.35 -2.22
N MET A 14 -6.98 13.25 -3.33
CA MET A 14 -6.10 12.14 -3.64
C MET A 14 -4.68 12.66 -3.90
N ALA A 15 -3.70 12.10 -3.19
CA ALA A 15 -2.29 12.44 -3.38
C ALA A 15 -1.67 11.57 -4.48
N VAL A 16 -0.84 12.18 -5.33
CA VAL A 16 -0.10 11.50 -6.39
C VAL A 16 1.28 12.14 -6.56
N GLY A 17 2.22 11.38 -7.12
CA GLY A 17 3.56 11.86 -7.48
C GLY A 17 4.61 11.44 -6.45
N ASN A 18 5.65 10.76 -6.92
CA ASN A 18 6.75 10.25 -6.12
C ASN A 18 6.36 9.36 -4.91
N ILE A 19 5.29 8.59 -5.05
CA ILE A 19 4.85 7.59 -4.07
C ILE A 19 5.24 6.22 -4.63
N TYR A 20 6.08 5.48 -3.90
CA TYR A 20 6.64 4.21 -4.36
C TYR A 20 6.97 3.21 -3.23
N GLU A 21 6.90 3.63 -1.98
CA GLU A 21 7.02 2.75 -0.80
C GLU A 21 5.68 2.72 -0.05
N PRO A 22 5.33 1.60 0.61
CA PRO A 22 4.12 1.51 1.44
C PRO A 22 4.08 2.58 2.53
N ASP A 23 5.23 2.91 3.13
CA ASP A 23 5.34 3.94 4.17
C ASP A 23 5.03 5.35 3.68
N HIS A 24 5.29 5.66 2.41
CA HIS A 24 4.87 6.93 1.81
C HIS A 24 3.35 7.05 1.82
N ALA A 25 2.65 6.00 1.40
CA ALA A 25 1.19 5.97 1.36
C ALA A 25 0.60 6.05 2.78
N ASN A 26 1.10 5.22 3.71
CA ASN A 26 0.66 5.23 5.10
C ASN A 26 0.86 6.59 5.76
N SER A 27 2.03 7.21 5.58
CA SER A 27 2.34 8.53 6.13
C SER A 27 1.44 9.64 5.57
N ILE A 28 1.01 9.55 4.32
CA ILE A 28 0.08 10.54 3.74
C ILE A 28 -1.32 10.42 4.36
N LEU A 29 -1.82 9.18 4.47
CA LEU A 29 -3.15 8.90 4.99
C LEU A 29 -3.26 9.18 6.49
N MET A 30 -2.29 8.68 7.29
CA MET A 30 -2.28 8.86 8.74
C MET A 30 -2.10 10.32 9.16
N ALA A 31 -1.35 11.10 8.38
CA ALA A 31 -1.22 12.54 8.60
C ALA A 31 -2.46 13.35 8.14
N GLY A 32 -3.48 12.70 7.56
CA GLY A 32 -4.67 13.40 7.05
C GLY A 32 -4.38 14.36 5.89
N ARG A 33 -3.33 14.11 5.11
CA ARG A 33 -2.94 14.97 3.97
C ARG A 33 -3.69 14.65 2.67
N ALA A 34 -4.33 13.49 2.62
CA ALA A 34 -5.22 13.06 1.54
C ALA A 34 -6.17 11.99 2.07
N ASP A 35 -7.24 11.69 1.34
CA ASP A 35 -8.15 10.58 1.63
C ASP A 35 -7.83 9.35 0.77
N LEU A 36 -7.11 9.54 -0.33
CA LEU A 36 -6.63 8.48 -1.22
C LEU A 36 -5.19 8.73 -1.67
N VAL A 37 -4.53 7.66 -2.11
CA VAL A 37 -3.17 7.67 -2.67
C VAL A 37 -3.19 7.01 -4.05
N CYS A 38 -2.65 7.71 -5.04
CA CYS A 38 -2.49 7.21 -6.41
C CYS A 38 -1.07 6.70 -6.65
N LEU A 39 -0.98 5.46 -7.11
CA LEU A 39 0.25 4.80 -7.53
C LEU A 39 0.28 4.69 -9.05
N ALA A 40 1.45 4.96 -9.65
CA ALA A 40 1.63 4.89 -11.10
C ALA A 40 2.84 4.02 -11.46
N ARG A 41 4.05 4.60 -11.42
CA ARG A 41 5.31 3.90 -11.75
C ARG A 41 5.54 2.59 -10.97
N PRO A 42 5.19 2.48 -9.67
CA PRO A 42 5.28 1.21 -8.96
C PRO A 42 4.46 0.08 -9.61
N HIS A 43 3.22 0.36 -10.02
CA HIS A 43 2.38 -0.62 -10.72
C HIS A 43 2.89 -0.96 -12.13
N LEU A 44 3.63 -0.08 -12.78
CA LEU A 44 4.27 -0.39 -14.07
C LEU A 44 5.44 -1.36 -13.92
N ALA A 45 6.20 -1.26 -12.82
CA ALA A 45 7.30 -2.17 -12.52
C ALA A 45 6.80 -3.49 -11.91
N ASP A 46 5.76 -3.43 -11.08
CA ASP A 46 5.13 -4.56 -10.41
C ASP A 46 3.60 -4.36 -10.35
N PRO A 47 2.83 -5.00 -11.26
CA PRO A 47 1.38 -4.85 -11.29
C PRO A 47 0.69 -5.24 -9.97
N TYR A 48 1.26 -6.17 -9.21
CA TYR A 48 0.73 -6.65 -7.94
C TYR A 48 1.37 -5.97 -6.72
N TRP A 49 2.02 -4.82 -6.92
CA TRP A 49 2.69 -4.05 -5.88
C TRP A 49 1.85 -3.92 -4.59
N THR A 50 0.55 -3.64 -4.69
CA THR A 50 -0.33 -3.49 -3.53
C THR A 50 -0.51 -4.80 -2.76
N LEU A 51 -0.62 -5.93 -3.45
CA LEU A 51 -0.73 -7.25 -2.83
C LEU A 51 0.58 -7.64 -2.14
N HIS A 52 1.72 -7.34 -2.76
CA HIS A 52 3.04 -7.56 -2.17
C HIS A 52 3.28 -6.64 -0.96
N ALA A 53 2.88 -5.38 -1.03
CA ALA A 53 2.94 -4.42 0.08
C ALA A 53 2.07 -4.88 1.27
N ALA A 54 0.83 -5.33 1.02
CA ALA A 54 -0.04 -5.88 2.05
C ALA A 54 0.60 -7.11 2.71
N ALA A 55 1.14 -8.04 1.90
CA ALA A 55 1.87 -9.20 2.39
C ALA A 55 3.09 -8.81 3.25
N GLU A 56 3.84 -7.77 2.87
CA GLU A 56 5.00 -7.24 3.60
C GLU A 56 4.62 -6.54 4.92
N LEU A 57 3.43 -5.95 5.01
CA LEU A 57 2.88 -5.35 6.22
C LEU A 57 2.12 -6.34 7.11
N GLY A 58 1.77 -7.53 6.58
CA GLY A 58 1.03 -8.55 7.31
C GLY A 58 -0.46 -8.32 7.28
N ASP A 59 -0.92 -7.55 6.28
CA ASP A 59 -2.32 -7.32 6.02
C ASP A 59 -2.88 -8.44 5.12
N GLU A 60 -3.83 -9.18 5.69
CA GLU A 60 -4.53 -10.28 5.02
C GLU A 60 -5.98 -9.91 4.67
N ALA A 61 -6.38 -8.65 4.86
CA ALA A 61 -7.75 -8.20 4.56
C ALA A 61 -8.05 -8.15 3.05
N GLU A 62 -7.03 -7.97 2.21
CA GLU A 62 -7.20 -7.81 0.77
C GLU A 62 -7.55 -9.15 0.08
N LYS A 63 -8.52 -9.09 -0.84
CA LYS A 63 -8.97 -10.28 -1.55
C LYS A 63 -8.09 -10.57 -2.76
N TRP A 64 -7.42 -11.71 -2.73
CA TRP A 64 -6.70 -12.22 -3.90
C TRP A 64 -7.64 -12.96 -4.87
N PRO A 65 -7.36 -12.95 -6.18
CA PRO A 65 -8.03 -13.87 -7.11
C PRO A 65 -7.81 -15.33 -6.70
N ASP A 66 -8.88 -16.13 -6.72
CA ASP A 66 -8.88 -17.52 -6.21
C ASP A 66 -7.77 -18.40 -6.81
N ARG A 67 -7.37 -18.12 -8.06
CA ARG A 67 -6.31 -18.86 -8.76
C ARG A 67 -4.90 -18.60 -8.20
N TYR A 68 -4.72 -17.57 -7.38
CA TYR A 68 -3.41 -17.17 -6.83
C TYR A 68 -3.24 -17.52 -5.35
N LEU A 69 -4.24 -18.13 -4.70
CA LEU A 69 -4.21 -18.41 -3.26
C LEU A 69 -2.99 -19.24 -2.85
N ALA A 70 -2.62 -20.27 -3.63
CA ALA A 70 -1.43 -21.08 -3.31
C ALA A 70 -0.13 -20.24 -3.31
N GLY A 71 -0.01 -19.28 -4.22
CA GLY A 71 1.12 -18.36 -4.30
C GLY A 71 1.11 -17.32 -3.18
N ARG A 72 -0.08 -16.78 -2.86
CA ARG A 72 -0.30 -15.92 -1.69
C ARG A 72 0.14 -16.59 -0.40
N ASP A 73 -0.33 -17.82 -0.16
CA ASP A 73 -0.06 -18.56 1.08
C ASP A 73 1.43 -18.91 1.22
N GLN A 74 2.13 -19.10 0.10
CA GLN A 74 3.59 -19.20 0.12
C GLN A 74 4.25 -17.85 0.45
N LEU A 75 3.81 -16.75 -0.17
CA LEU A 75 4.35 -15.42 0.07
C LEU A 75 4.18 -15.00 1.54
N TYR A 76 2.98 -15.20 2.12
CA TYR A 76 2.72 -14.88 3.53
C TYR A 76 3.65 -15.63 4.47
N ARG A 77 3.83 -16.95 4.30
CA ARG A 77 4.77 -17.74 5.12
C ARG A 77 6.22 -17.26 5.00
N LEU A 78 6.65 -16.82 3.82
CA LEU A 78 7.99 -16.27 3.62
C LEU A 78 8.13 -14.92 4.32
N LYS A 79 7.14 -14.03 4.19
CA LYS A 79 7.14 -12.71 4.83
C LYS A 79 7.04 -12.78 6.36
N GLU A 80 6.25 -13.70 6.88
CA GLU A 80 6.18 -13.98 8.32
C GLU A 80 7.55 -14.39 8.86
N ARG A 81 8.21 -15.37 8.21
CA ARG A 81 9.56 -15.81 8.59
C ARG A 81 10.60 -14.68 8.49
N GLU A 82 10.54 -13.86 7.44
CA GLU A 82 11.43 -12.70 7.28
C GLU A 82 11.26 -11.71 8.45
N ARG A 83 10.04 -11.49 8.93
CA ARG A 83 9.79 -10.64 10.09
C ARG A 83 10.31 -11.24 11.38
N GLU A 84 10.08 -12.53 11.62
CA GLU A 84 10.56 -13.23 12.82
C GLU A 84 12.09 -13.15 12.96
N ILE A 85 12.83 -13.22 11.84
CA ILE A 85 14.30 -13.12 11.82
C ILE A 85 14.78 -11.68 12.08
N ARG A 86 13.94 -10.68 11.78
CA ARG A 86 14.30 -9.25 11.90
C ARG A 86 14.10 -8.70 13.31
N VAL A 87 13.42 -9.42 14.19
CA VAL A 87 13.21 -9.09 15.61
C VAL A 87 14.36 -9.62 16.46
#